data_AF-A0A2Z6B303-F1
#
_entry.id   AF-A0A2Z6B303-F1
#
_cell.length_a   1.000
_cell.length_b   1.000
_cell.length_c   1.000
_cell.angle_alpha   90.00
_cell.angle_beta   90.00
_cell.angle_gamma   90.00
#
_symmetry.space_group_name_H-M   'P 1'
#
loop_
_entity.id
_entity.type
_entity.pdbx_description
1 polymer ?
#
loop_
_entity_poly.entity_id
_entity_poly.type
_entity_poly.pdbx_seq_one_letter_code
_entity_poly.pdbx_strand_id
1 'polypeptide(L)'
;MTNNTTKHQDENTSGQADSHLRQRLEQAVQFISQGIAEHGLSVPLLGHGMMQFATITQSFPVPDDVECTPGCTYCCHTRVSTSIPEVLIIAQQLRLNLEPPVLTQIQQNIHGMVEHGDPMRLEWWLENKTPCPFLDDGQEQLCLIYEIRPFTCRSHHSTAATACEQGFEEHRAMDVPCYPKLQQATDLYSTAFMIAMRNHGLTSFYVGFIAALDIALGDDTAAGRWLAGQDVFRNAEIA
;
A
#
# COMPACT_ATOMS: atom_id res chain seq x y z
N MET A 1 20.53 -33.13 38.79
CA MET A 1 19.88 -33.40 37.49
C MET A 1 18.64 -32.54 37.42
N THR A 2 18.73 -31.36 36.79
CA THR A 2 17.60 -30.44 36.67
C THR A 2 17.54 -29.90 35.25
N ASN A 3 16.56 -30.44 34.52
CA ASN A 3 15.78 -29.92 33.39
C ASN A 3 16.48 -29.01 32.37
N ASN A 4 16.77 -29.60 31.21
CA ASN A 4 17.13 -28.93 29.97
C ASN A 4 16.06 -29.24 28.89
N THR A 5 14.82 -28.79 29.10
CA THR A 5 13.68 -29.16 28.23
C THR A 5 12.90 -27.96 27.65
N THR A 6 13.34 -26.72 27.87
CA THR A 6 12.60 -25.53 27.43
C THR A 6 13.09 -24.93 26.10
N LYS A 7 14.13 -25.49 25.46
CA LYS A 7 14.67 -24.95 24.20
C LYS A 7 14.11 -25.56 22.91
N HIS A 8 13.42 -26.70 23.00
CA HIS A 8 12.94 -27.44 21.81
C HIS A 8 11.49 -27.15 21.41
N GLN A 9 10.74 -26.38 22.20
CA GLN A 9 9.36 -26.01 21.84
C GLN A 9 9.32 -24.73 21.00
N ASP A 10 10.14 -23.72 21.31
CA ASP A 10 10.12 -22.43 20.60
C ASP A 10 10.57 -22.52 19.13
N GLU A 11 11.58 -23.36 18.82
CA GLU A 11 12.07 -23.56 17.44
C GLU A 11 11.06 -24.30 16.53
N ASN A 12 10.24 -25.19 17.10
CA ASN A 12 9.25 -25.97 16.34
C ASN A 12 7.99 -25.15 16.01
N THR A 13 7.56 -24.25 16.91
CA THR A 13 6.44 -23.33 16.64
C THR A 13 6.80 -22.25 15.63
N SER A 14 8.03 -21.72 15.65
CA SER A 14 8.53 -20.78 14.63
C SER A 14 8.55 -21.43 13.24
N GLY A 15 9.12 -22.63 13.11
CA GLY A 15 9.18 -23.34 11.82
C GLY A 15 7.80 -23.70 11.26
N GLN A 16 6.82 -24.00 12.12
CA GLN A 16 5.44 -24.27 11.71
C GLN A 16 4.70 -23.00 11.27
N ALA A 17 4.84 -21.90 12.01
CA ALA A 17 4.25 -20.61 11.64
C ALA A 17 4.76 -20.12 10.28
N ASP A 18 6.08 -20.24 10.03
CA ASP A 18 6.72 -19.89 8.77
C ASP A 18 6.22 -20.78 7.61
N SER A 19 6.03 -22.08 7.87
CA SER A 19 5.49 -23.00 6.87
C SER A 19 4.05 -22.66 6.45
N HIS A 20 3.21 -22.27 7.41
CA HIS A 20 1.81 -21.92 7.15
C HIS A 20 1.69 -20.58 6.41
N LEU A 21 2.51 -19.58 6.78
CA LEU A 21 2.58 -18.32 6.04
C LEU A 21 3.00 -18.54 4.59
N ARG A 22 4.04 -19.36 4.37
CA ARG A 22 4.51 -19.72 3.03
C ARG A 22 3.42 -20.40 2.21
N GLN A 23 2.72 -21.38 2.79
CA GLN A 23 1.63 -22.07 2.10
C GLN A 23 0.50 -21.10 1.70
N ARG A 24 0.12 -20.18 2.59
CA ARG A 24 -0.88 -19.15 2.29
C ARG A 24 -0.44 -18.21 1.17
N LEU A 25 0.84 -17.83 1.16
CA LEU A 25 1.41 -17.00 0.09
C LEU A 25 1.37 -17.73 -1.25
N GLU A 26 1.80 -19.00 -1.29
CA GLU A 26 1.77 -19.84 -2.50
C GLU A 26 0.33 -19.99 -3.03
N GLN A 27 -0.65 -20.23 -2.14
CA GLN A 27 -2.06 -20.28 -2.51
C GLN A 27 -2.58 -18.96 -3.08
N ALA A 28 -2.22 -17.82 -2.47
CA ALA A 28 -2.62 -16.51 -2.96
C ALA A 28 -2.03 -16.21 -4.35
N VAL A 29 -0.74 -16.53 -4.57
CA VAL A 29 -0.09 -16.41 -5.88
C VAL A 29 -0.79 -17.28 -6.92
N GLN A 30 -1.07 -18.55 -6.59
CA GLN A 30 -1.77 -19.47 -7.49
C GLN A 30 -3.16 -18.96 -7.86
N PHE A 31 -3.91 -18.45 -6.89
CA PHE A 31 -5.24 -17.87 -7.12
C PHE A 31 -5.19 -16.69 -8.09
N ILE A 32 -4.24 -15.77 -7.91
CA ILE A 32 -4.05 -14.63 -8.81
C ILE A 32 -3.67 -15.11 -10.21
N SER A 33 -2.71 -16.03 -10.33
CA SER A 33 -2.28 -16.58 -11.62
C SER A 33 -3.39 -17.34 -12.34
N GLN A 34 -4.24 -18.05 -11.61
CA GLN A 34 -5.41 -18.71 -12.19
C GLN A 34 -6.41 -17.69 -12.75
N GLY A 35 -6.73 -16.64 -11.98
CA GLY A 35 -7.60 -15.56 -12.47
C GLY A 35 -7.05 -14.88 -13.72
N ILE A 36 -5.73 -14.68 -13.79
CA ILE A 36 -5.06 -14.15 -14.99
C ILE A 36 -5.17 -15.11 -16.18
N ALA A 37 -4.98 -16.41 -15.96
CA ALA A 37 -5.09 -17.41 -17.02
C ALA A 37 -6.53 -17.51 -17.57
N GLU A 38 -7.53 -17.37 -16.71
CA GLU A 38 -8.95 -17.47 -17.09
C GLU A 38 -9.50 -16.21 -17.77
N HIS A 39 -9.08 -15.02 -17.31
CA HIS A 39 -9.70 -13.75 -17.72
C HIS A 39 -8.77 -12.81 -18.51
N GLY A 40 -7.48 -13.16 -18.62
CA GLY A 40 -6.46 -12.33 -19.26
C GLY A 40 -5.97 -11.18 -18.36
N LEU A 41 -4.66 -10.94 -18.40
CA LEU A 41 -4.04 -9.90 -17.59
C LEU A 41 -4.47 -8.50 -18.04
N SER A 42 -5.08 -7.74 -17.14
CA SER A 42 -5.51 -6.36 -17.39
C SER A 42 -5.63 -5.58 -16.08
N VAL A 43 -5.49 -4.24 -16.13
CA VAL A 43 -5.68 -3.40 -14.93
C VAL A 43 -7.08 -3.59 -14.31
N PRO A 44 -8.19 -3.65 -15.08
CA PRO A 44 -9.49 -3.95 -14.50
C PRO A 44 -9.54 -5.27 -13.74
N LEU A 45 -8.95 -6.37 -14.27
CA LEU A 45 -8.91 -7.65 -13.56
C LEU A 45 -8.17 -7.53 -12.23
N LEU A 46 -7.00 -6.89 -12.23
CA LEU A 46 -6.20 -6.66 -11.01
C LEU A 46 -6.99 -5.82 -10.00
N GLY A 47 -7.74 -4.82 -10.48
CA GLY A 47 -8.63 -3.99 -9.67
C GLY A 47 -9.73 -4.80 -8.99
N HIS A 48 -10.39 -5.72 -9.69
CA HIS A 48 -11.38 -6.61 -9.08
C HIS A 48 -10.77 -7.44 -7.95
N GLY A 49 -9.57 -7.99 -8.16
CA GLY A 49 -8.85 -8.71 -7.12
C GLY A 49 -8.62 -7.85 -5.89
N MET A 50 -8.10 -6.64 -6.07
CA MET A 50 -7.81 -5.69 -4.97
C MET A 50 -9.08 -5.33 -4.20
N MET A 51 -10.20 -5.09 -4.90
CA MET A 51 -11.48 -4.77 -4.26
C MET A 51 -12.07 -5.95 -3.50
N GLN A 52 -11.96 -7.18 -4.02
CA GLN A 52 -12.38 -8.38 -3.26
C GLN A 52 -11.60 -8.52 -1.95
N PHE A 53 -10.29 -8.26 -1.99
CA PHE A 53 -9.48 -8.26 -0.78
C PHE A 53 -9.90 -7.16 0.21
N ALA A 54 -10.17 -5.95 -0.29
CA ALA A 54 -10.69 -4.86 0.53
C ALA A 54 -11.95 -5.28 1.30
N THR A 55 -12.91 -5.92 0.62
CA THR A 55 -14.13 -6.46 1.23
C THR A 55 -13.84 -7.51 2.31
N ILE A 56 -12.88 -8.42 2.06
CA ILE A 56 -12.49 -9.45 3.05
C ILE A 56 -11.91 -8.78 4.30
N THR A 57 -10.99 -7.83 4.14
CA THR A 57 -10.34 -7.16 5.29
C THR A 57 -11.29 -6.27 6.08
N GLN A 58 -12.32 -5.69 5.45
CA GLN A 58 -13.38 -4.96 6.15
C GLN A 58 -14.21 -5.85 7.07
N SER A 59 -14.21 -7.18 6.86
CA SER A 59 -14.89 -8.11 7.76
C SER A 59 -14.09 -8.44 9.03
N PHE A 60 -12.83 -8.02 9.12
CA PHE A 60 -12.04 -8.24 10.32
C PHE A 60 -12.48 -7.26 11.42
N PRO A 61 -12.85 -7.75 12.62
CA PRO A 61 -13.18 -6.86 13.71
C PRO A 61 -11.93 -6.04 14.04
N VAL A 62 -12.08 -4.72 13.93
CA VAL A 62 -11.13 -3.74 14.47
C VAL A 62 -11.30 -3.81 15.98
N PRO A 63 -10.25 -4.15 16.75
CA PRO A 63 -10.40 -4.24 18.20
C PRO A 63 -10.52 -2.86 18.85
N ASP A 64 -11.07 -2.82 20.06
CA ASP A 64 -11.35 -1.60 20.82
C ASP A 64 -10.08 -0.81 21.20
N ASP A 65 -8.89 -1.42 21.08
CA ASP A 65 -7.59 -0.82 21.38
C ASP A 65 -6.96 -0.06 20.19
N VAL A 66 -7.63 -0.05 19.04
CA VAL A 66 -7.24 0.80 17.91
C VAL A 66 -7.68 2.24 18.19
N GLU A 67 -6.70 3.15 18.26
CA GLU A 67 -6.93 4.58 18.52
C GLU A 67 -7.13 5.39 17.22
N CYS A 68 -7.00 4.75 16.06
CA CYS A 68 -7.19 5.40 14.76
C CYS A 68 -8.67 5.73 14.51
N THR A 69 -8.96 7.01 14.25
CA THR A 69 -10.31 7.52 13.98
C THR A 69 -10.38 8.30 12.65
N PRO A 70 -11.57 8.43 12.04
CA PRO A 70 -11.76 9.36 10.92
C PRO A 70 -11.35 10.79 11.31
N GLY A 71 -10.70 11.51 10.40
CA GLY A 71 -10.18 12.86 10.63
C GLY A 71 -8.80 12.93 11.31
N CYS A 72 -8.23 11.80 11.75
CA CYS A 72 -6.82 11.73 12.14
C CYS A 72 -5.92 11.77 10.89
N THR A 73 -4.99 12.73 10.83
CA THR A 73 -4.20 13.02 9.62
C THR A 73 -2.73 12.64 9.71
N TYR A 74 -2.24 12.08 10.82
CA TYR A 74 -0.81 11.79 10.99
C TYR A 74 -0.25 10.85 9.91
N CYS A 75 -1.02 9.82 9.51
CA CYS A 75 -0.62 8.92 8.43
C CYS A 75 -0.68 9.57 7.04
N CYS A 76 -1.33 10.73 6.89
CA CYS A 76 -1.33 11.50 5.65
C CYS A 76 -0.04 12.31 5.45
N HIS A 77 0.86 12.33 6.43
CA HIS A 77 2.12 13.07 6.39
C HIS A 77 3.35 12.15 6.39
N THR A 78 3.16 10.87 6.04
CA THR A 78 4.25 9.89 5.98
C THR A 78 4.46 9.37 4.57
N ARG A 79 5.67 8.85 4.33
CA ARG A 79 6.04 8.20 3.07
C ARG A 79 5.24 6.91 2.91
N VAL A 80 4.61 6.73 1.76
CA VAL A 80 3.86 5.51 1.41
C VAL A 80 4.60 4.74 0.32
N SER A 81 4.91 3.48 0.61
CA SER A 81 5.33 2.47 -0.37
C SER A 81 4.14 1.66 -0.85
N THR A 82 4.14 1.27 -2.12
CA THR A 82 3.07 0.46 -2.71
C THR A 82 3.60 -0.38 -3.87
N SER A 83 2.85 -1.38 -4.32
CA SER A 83 3.20 -2.15 -5.51
C SER A 83 2.75 -1.43 -6.80
N ILE A 84 3.42 -1.70 -7.92
CA ILE A 84 3.02 -1.15 -9.24
C ILE A 84 1.55 -1.46 -9.59
N PRO A 85 1.03 -2.68 -9.38
CA PRO A 85 -0.39 -2.97 -9.63
C PRO A 85 -1.34 -2.05 -8.86
N GLU A 86 -1.08 -1.78 -7.57
CA GLU A 86 -1.91 -0.88 -6.76
C GLU A 86 -1.93 0.53 -7.37
N VAL A 87 -0.78 1.06 -7.80
CA VAL A 87 -0.69 2.38 -8.46
C VAL A 87 -1.55 2.43 -9.72
N LEU A 88 -1.45 1.41 -10.57
CA LEU A 88 -2.21 1.35 -11.83
C LEU A 88 -3.72 1.23 -11.59
N ILE A 89 -4.12 0.43 -10.60
CA ILE A 89 -5.53 0.30 -10.18
C ILE A 89 -6.03 1.64 -9.67
N ILE A 90 -5.31 2.29 -8.76
CA ILE A 90 -5.68 3.59 -8.19
C ILE A 90 -5.78 4.64 -9.29
N ALA A 91 -4.78 4.76 -10.16
CA ALA A 91 -4.79 5.70 -11.28
C ALA A 91 -5.98 5.45 -12.23
N GLN A 92 -6.36 4.19 -12.47
CA GLN A 92 -7.56 3.87 -13.24
C GLN A 92 -8.84 4.28 -12.50
N GLN A 93 -8.96 3.98 -11.21
CA GLN A 93 -10.15 4.33 -10.42
C GLN A 93 -10.31 5.85 -10.27
N LEU A 94 -9.21 6.60 -10.15
CA LEU A 94 -9.24 8.07 -10.15
C LEU A 94 -9.81 8.61 -11.47
N ARG A 95 -9.35 8.09 -12.61
CA ARG A 95 -9.86 8.48 -13.94
C ARG A 95 -11.34 8.13 -14.14
N LEU A 96 -11.82 7.03 -13.53
CA LEU A 96 -13.19 6.56 -13.70
C LEU A 96 -14.19 7.26 -12.77
N ASN A 97 -13.77 7.64 -11.56
CA ASN A 97 -14.68 8.04 -10.49
C ASN A 97 -14.61 9.52 -10.13
N LEU A 98 -13.57 10.24 -10.56
CA LEU A 98 -13.42 11.67 -10.27
C LEU A 98 -13.82 12.54 -11.45
N GLU A 99 -14.44 13.67 -11.14
CA GLU A 99 -14.73 14.72 -12.12
C GLU A 99 -13.43 15.29 -12.70
N PRO A 100 -13.38 15.62 -14.01
CA PRO A 100 -12.14 16.07 -14.66
C PRO A 100 -11.41 17.24 -13.96
N PRO A 101 -12.09 18.28 -13.42
CA PRO A 101 -11.43 19.35 -12.68
C PRO A 101 -10.75 18.87 -11.39
N VAL A 102 -11.39 17.94 -10.67
CA VAL A 102 -10.85 17.38 -9.42
C VAL A 102 -9.63 16.51 -9.72
N LEU A 103 -9.72 15.66 -10.75
CA LEU A 103 -8.59 14.85 -11.20
C LEU A 103 -7.40 15.72 -11.62
N THR A 104 -7.66 16.80 -12.36
CA THR A 104 -6.62 17.75 -12.79
C THR A 104 -5.95 18.42 -11.59
N GLN A 105 -6.71 18.84 -10.59
CA GLN A 105 -6.16 19.42 -9.37
C GLN A 105 -5.27 18.43 -8.61
N ILE A 106 -5.71 17.17 -8.48
CA ILE A 106 -4.94 16.11 -7.85
C ILE A 106 -3.64 15.84 -8.62
N GLN A 107 -3.70 15.78 -9.95
CA GLN A 107 -2.52 15.63 -10.81
C GLN A 107 -1.53 16.78 -10.60
N GLN A 108 -2.00 18.03 -10.55
CA GLN A 108 -1.16 19.19 -10.29
C GLN A 108 -0.53 19.16 -8.90
N ASN A 109 -1.28 18.74 -7.88
CA ASN A 109 -0.76 18.60 -6.52
C ASN A 109 0.35 17.53 -6.45
N ILE A 110 0.10 16.36 -7.05
CA ILE A 110 1.07 15.25 -7.14
C ILE A 110 2.33 15.72 -7.88
N HIS A 111 2.16 16.34 -9.05
CA HIS A 111 3.28 16.82 -9.86
C HIS A 111 4.09 17.86 -9.11
N GLY A 112 3.43 18.82 -8.46
CA GLY A 112 4.08 19.83 -7.63
C GLY A 112 4.91 19.22 -6.50
N MET A 113 4.45 18.15 -5.85
CA MET A 113 5.24 17.46 -4.82
C MET A 113 6.52 16.83 -5.38
N VAL A 114 6.45 16.25 -6.59
CA VAL A 114 7.61 15.65 -7.28
C VAL A 114 8.58 16.70 -7.82
N GLU A 115 8.09 17.88 -8.24
CA GLU A 115 8.95 18.97 -8.70
C GLU A 115 9.70 19.67 -7.55
N HIS A 116 9.06 19.83 -6.39
CA HIS A 116 9.63 20.57 -5.26
C HIS A 116 10.44 19.68 -4.29
N GLY A 117 10.39 18.37 -4.47
CA GLY A 117 10.91 17.42 -3.48
C GLY A 117 11.10 16.02 -3.99
N ASP A 118 11.66 15.17 -3.14
CA ASP A 118 11.76 13.74 -3.40
C ASP A 118 10.80 13.01 -2.46
N PRO A 119 9.52 12.81 -2.87
CA PRO A 119 8.54 12.11 -2.04
C PRO A 119 8.88 10.61 -1.85
N MET A 120 9.95 10.12 -2.47
CA MET A 120 10.49 8.79 -2.20
C MET A 120 11.49 8.79 -1.04
N ARG A 121 11.95 9.94 -0.54
CA ARG A 121 12.84 10.02 0.64
C ARG A 121 12.05 10.20 1.92
N LEU A 122 12.41 9.44 2.95
CA LEU A 122 11.75 9.55 4.26
C LEU A 122 11.97 10.92 4.88
N GLU A 123 13.20 11.43 4.78
CA GLU A 123 13.63 12.72 5.32
C GLU A 123 12.78 13.87 4.76
N TRP A 124 12.41 13.80 3.47
CA TRP A 124 11.55 14.81 2.86
C TRP A 124 10.19 14.90 3.55
N TRP A 125 9.56 13.76 3.86
CA TRP A 125 8.28 13.73 4.57
C TRP A 125 8.41 14.22 6.01
N LEU A 126 9.47 13.79 6.70
CA LEU A 126 9.73 14.20 8.08
C LEU A 126 9.94 15.71 8.18
N GLU A 127 10.69 16.32 7.27
CA GLU A 127 11.01 17.76 7.31
C GLU A 127 9.85 18.64 6.84
N ASN A 128 9.18 18.28 5.74
CA ASN A 128 8.24 19.17 5.07
C ASN A 128 6.82 19.10 5.63
N LYS A 129 6.45 18.04 6.38
CA LYS A 129 5.09 17.81 6.88
C LYS A 129 4.02 18.06 5.80
N THR A 130 4.35 17.76 4.53
CA THR A 130 3.43 18.00 3.41
C THR A 130 2.31 16.98 3.48
N PRO A 131 1.03 17.39 3.42
CA PRO A 131 -0.07 16.45 3.42
C PRO A 131 -0.09 15.65 2.12
N CYS A 132 -0.56 14.41 2.22
CA CYS A 132 -0.92 13.57 1.09
C CYS A 132 -1.87 14.34 0.15
N PRO A 133 -1.70 14.28 -1.19
CA PRO A 133 -2.53 15.02 -2.14
C PRO A 133 -4.00 14.56 -2.18
N PHE A 134 -4.33 13.49 -1.44
CA PHE A 134 -5.69 12.99 -1.26
C PHE A 134 -6.29 13.32 0.10
N LEU A 135 -5.62 14.13 0.93
CA LEU A 135 -6.22 14.67 2.15
C LEU A 135 -7.14 15.83 1.77
N ASP A 136 -8.41 15.74 2.13
CA ASP A 136 -9.40 16.81 1.96
C ASP A 136 -8.98 18.06 2.76
N ASP A 137 -9.19 19.24 2.19
CA ASP A 137 -8.89 20.53 2.82
C ASP A 137 -10.06 21.08 3.66
N GLY A 138 -11.16 20.33 3.74
CA GLY A 138 -12.32 20.62 4.56
C GLY A 138 -12.09 20.39 6.05
N GLN A 139 -13.08 20.78 6.86
CA GLN A 139 -13.02 20.70 8.33
C GLN A 139 -12.85 19.26 8.85
N GLU A 140 -13.37 18.27 8.11
CA GLU A 140 -13.36 16.87 8.52
C GLU A 140 -12.04 16.15 8.20
N GLN A 141 -11.18 16.74 7.34
CA GLN A 141 -9.83 16.22 7.03
C GLN A 141 -9.84 14.73 6.63
N LEU A 142 -10.76 14.35 5.73
CA LEU A 142 -10.96 12.97 5.30
C LEU A 142 -10.10 12.61 4.08
N CYS A 143 -9.81 11.32 3.90
CA CYS A 143 -9.12 10.85 2.70
C CYS A 143 -10.09 10.75 1.52
N LEU A 144 -9.83 11.49 0.45
CA LEU A 144 -10.62 11.51 -0.78
C LEU A 144 -10.66 10.16 -1.52
N ILE A 145 -9.67 9.30 -1.27
CA ILE A 145 -9.55 7.99 -1.92
C ILE A 145 -9.73 6.83 -0.94
N TYR A 146 -10.41 7.04 0.19
CA TYR A 146 -10.45 6.10 1.32
C TYR A 146 -10.70 4.64 0.91
N GLU A 147 -11.65 4.42 0.00
CA GLU A 147 -12.05 3.08 -0.49
C GLU A 147 -11.03 2.42 -1.43
N ILE A 148 -10.17 3.19 -2.09
CA ILE A 148 -9.15 2.66 -3.00
C ILE A 148 -7.73 2.92 -2.48
N ARG A 149 -7.57 3.26 -1.20
CA ARG A 149 -6.26 3.50 -0.59
C ARG A 149 -5.31 2.30 -0.80
N PRO A 150 -4.00 2.55 -0.99
CA PRO A 150 -2.98 1.49 -1.02
C PRO A 150 -3.06 0.59 0.21
N PHE A 151 -2.59 -0.66 0.08
CA PHE A 151 -2.60 -1.64 1.17
C PHE A 151 -1.85 -1.14 2.40
N THR A 152 -0.70 -0.47 2.22
CA THR A 152 0.05 0.16 3.29
C THR A 152 -0.83 1.11 4.12
N CYS A 153 -1.60 1.99 3.46
CA CYS A 153 -2.52 2.90 4.14
C CYS A 153 -3.70 2.17 4.80
N ARG A 154 -4.24 1.14 4.14
CA ARG A 154 -5.36 0.34 4.66
C ARG A 154 -4.96 -0.53 5.86
N SER A 155 -3.68 -0.86 6.00
CA SER A 155 -3.11 -1.63 7.10
C SER A 155 -2.78 -0.79 8.34
N HIS A 156 -2.65 0.53 8.15
CA HIS A 156 -2.15 1.46 9.16
C HIS A 156 -3.25 1.86 10.15
N HIS A 157 -3.61 0.91 11.03
CA HIS A 157 -4.53 1.12 12.14
C HIS A 157 -3.75 1.15 13.44
N SER A 158 -3.30 2.35 13.83
CA SER A 158 -2.48 2.54 15.03
C SER A 158 -3.25 2.19 16.31
N THR A 159 -2.57 1.49 17.21
CA THR A 159 -3.02 1.26 18.60
C THR A 159 -2.38 2.25 19.58
N ALA A 160 -1.66 3.25 19.08
CA ALA A 160 -1.07 4.33 19.86
C ALA A 160 -1.01 5.61 19.02
N ALA A 161 -2.07 6.42 19.04
CA ALA A 161 -2.14 7.70 18.32
C ALA A 161 -1.03 8.66 18.77
N THR A 162 -0.62 8.59 20.03
CA THR A 162 0.51 9.35 20.59
C THR A 162 1.84 9.05 19.89
N ALA A 163 2.06 7.82 19.41
CA ALA A 163 3.26 7.50 18.64
C ALA A 163 3.22 8.13 17.25
N CYS A 164 2.04 8.20 16.62
CA CYS A 164 1.84 8.90 15.36
C CYS A 164 2.09 10.41 15.51
N GLU A 165 1.47 11.01 16.53
CA GLU A 165 1.64 12.42 16.88
C GLU A 165 3.10 12.75 17.14
N GLN A 166 3.78 11.93 17.95
CA GLN A 166 5.18 12.16 18.28
C GLN A 166 6.08 12.12 17.04
N GLY A 167 5.87 11.15 16.13
CA GLY A 167 6.65 11.08 14.89
C GLY A 167 6.44 12.29 14.00
N PHE A 168 5.19 12.76 13.92
CA PHE A 168 4.84 13.98 13.21
C PHE A 168 5.49 15.21 13.86
N GLU A 169 5.26 15.46 15.15
CA GLU A 169 5.74 16.66 15.82
C GLU A 169 7.26 16.74 15.94
N GLU A 170 7.92 15.61 16.21
CA GLU A 170 9.37 15.55 16.41
C GLU A 170 10.16 15.36 15.10
N HIS A 171 9.50 15.36 13.94
CA HIS A 171 10.13 15.20 12.62
C HIS A 171 11.00 13.93 12.54
N ARG A 172 10.51 12.82 13.10
CA ARG A 172 11.27 11.56 13.13
C ARG A 172 10.42 10.35 12.82
N ALA A 173 11.06 9.35 12.24
CA ALA A 173 10.45 8.05 12.06
C ALA A 173 10.15 7.42 13.44
N MET A 174 8.92 6.92 13.56
CA MET A 174 8.44 6.21 14.73
C MET A 174 8.03 4.81 14.34
N ASP A 175 8.38 3.84 15.17
CA ASP A 175 7.77 2.51 15.12
C ASP A 175 6.36 2.62 15.73
N VAL A 176 5.41 3.01 14.88
CA VAL A 176 4.00 3.12 15.26
C VAL A 176 3.40 1.71 15.38
N PRO A 177 2.94 1.28 16.56
CA PRO A 177 2.29 -0.01 16.70
C PRO A 177 0.94 0.03 16.00
N CYS A 178 0.70 -0.94 15.11
CA CYS A 178 -0.53 -1.07 14.35
C CYS A 178 -1.16 -2.44 14.58
N TYR A 179 -2.46 -2.55 14.32
CA TYR A 179 -3.19 -3.81 14.47
C TYR A 179 -2.61 -4.91 13.58
N PRO A 180 -1.96 -5.95 14.15
CA PRO A 180 -1.09 -6.84 13.40
C PRO A 180 -1.83 -7.73 12.39
N LYS A 181 -3.11 -8.04 12.63
CA LYS A 181 -3.88 -8.88 11.69
C LYS A 181 -4.14 -8.18 10.36
N LEU A 182 -4.39 -6.87 10.38
CA LEU A 182 -4.56 -6.08 9.14
C LEU A 182 -3.24 -5.95 8.39
N GLN A 183 -2.13 -5.71 9.11
CA GLN A 183 -0.79 -5.69 8.52
C GLN A 183 -0.43 -7.03 7.86
N GLN A 184 -0.55 -8.15 8.58
CA GLN A 184 -0.25 -9.47 8.02
C GLN A 184 -1.09 -9.81 6.79
N ALA A 185 -2.38 -9.45 6.79
CA ALA A 185 -3.26 -9.71 5.66
C ALA A 185 -2.87 -8.89 4.42
N THR A 186 -2.58 -7.60 4.62
CA THR A 186 -2.20 -6.67 3.54
C THR A 186 -0.81 -6.98 2.97
N ASP A 187 0.16 -7.30 3.83
CA ASP A 187 1.51 -7.70 3.43
C ASP A 187 1.50 -8.99 2.61
N LEU A 188 0.74 -10.00 3.06
CA LEU A 188 0.56 -11.26 2.33
C LEU A 188 0.03 -10.99 0.92
N TYR A 189 -0.99 -10.14 0.82
CA TYR A 189 -1.64 -9.85 -0.45
C TYR A 189 -0.76 -9.04 -1.40
N SER A 190 -0.13 -7.96 -0.91
CA SER A 190 0.81 -7.16 -1.69
C SER A 190 1.98 -8.02 -2.20
N THR A 191 2.51 -8.90 -1.35
CA THR A 191 3.57 -9.84 -1.73
C THR A 191 3.09 -10.84 -2.78
N ALA A 192 1.90 -11.42 -2.62
CA ALA A 192 1.32 -12.34 -3.58
C ALA A 192 1.11 -11.68 -4.95
N PHE A 193 0.61 -10.45 -4.97
CA PHE A 193 0.44 -9.64 -6.18
C PHE A 193 1.77 -9.45 -6.90
N MET A 194 2.81 -8.99 -6.19
CA MET A 194 4.11 -8.76 -6.80
C MET A 194 4.74 -10.04 -7.35
N ILE A 195 4.66 -11.15 -6.61
CA ILE A 195 5.18 -12.45 -7.07
C ILE A 195 4.42 -12.93 -8.31
N ALA A 196 3.08 -12.85 -8.29
CA ALA A 196 2.27 -13.22 -9.45
C ALA A 196 2.64 -12.39 -10.68
N MET A 197 2.80 -11.07 -10.55
CA MET A 197 3.21 -10.21 -11.67
C MET A 197 4.57 -10.60 -12.23
N ARG A 198 5.55 -10.89 -11.36
CA ARG A 198 6.89 -11.37 -11.78
C ARG A 198 6.80 -12.70 -12.52
N ASN A 199 5.97 -13.64 -12.04
CA ASN A 199 5.75 -14.93 -12.71
C ASN A 199 5.12 -14.77 -14.11
N HIS A 200 4.41 -13.67 -14.34
CA HIS A 200 3.85 -13.29 -15.64
C HIS A 200 4.77 -12.38 -16.47
N GLY A 201 6.05 -12.26 -16.10
CA GLY A 201 7.06 -11.52 -16.86
C GLY A 201 6.98 -10.00 -16.73
N LEU A 202 6.20 -9.49 -15.78
CA LEU A 202 6.10 -8.05 -15.53
C LEU A 202 7.11 -7.59 -14.49
N THR A 203 7.60 -6.37 -14.66
CA THR A 203 8.36 -5.70 -13.61
C THR A 203 7.46 -5.46 -12.41
N SER A 204 7.91 -5.86 -11.23
CA SER A 204 7.15 -5.66 -9.98
C SER A 204 8.12 -5.51 -8.83
N PHE A 205 8.01 -4.40 -8.12
CA PHE A 205 8.79 -4.02 -6.95
C PHE A 205 8.01 -2.92 -6.22
N TYR A 206 8.46 -2.57 -5.01
CA TYR A 206 7.86 -1.45 -4.29
C TYR A 206 8.27 -0.13 -4.90
N VAL A 207 7.30 0.77 -5.02
CA VAL A 207 7.48 2.12 -5.54
C VAL A 207 6.95 3.13 -4.54
N GLY A 208 7.50 4.35 -4.58
CA GLY A 208 6.98 5.48 -3.84
C GLY A 208 5.64 5.88 -4.42
N PHE A 209 4.59 5.90 -3.60
CA PHE A 209 3.21 6.05 -4.06
C PHE A 209 2.98 7.33 -4.89
N ILE A 210 3.49 8.47 -4.40
CA ILE A 210 3.32 9.76 -5.09
C ILE A 210 4.10 9.81 -6.40
N ALA A 211 5.37 9.40 -6.40
CA ALA A 211 6.20 9.38 -7.61
C ALA A 211 5.63 8.42 -8.68
N ALA A 212 5.11 7.26 -8.27
CA ALA A 212 4.52 6.31 -9.18
C ALA A 212 3.17 6.80 -9.74
N LEU A 213 2.36 7.50 -8.94
CA LEU A 213 1.13 8.13 -9.41
C LEU A 213 1.40 9.27 -10.39
N ASP A 214 2.43 10.08 -10.18
CA ASP A 214 2.85 11.12 -11.13
C ASP A 214 3.11 10.51 -12.52
N ILE A 215 3.86 9.39 -12.56
CA ILE A 215 4.09 8.63 -13.80
C ILE A 215 2.76 8.11 -14.38
N ALA A 216 1.95 7.42 -13.56
CA ALA A 216 0.76 6.73 -14.04
C ALA A 216 -0.38 7.67 -14.47
N LEU A 217 -0.46 8.87 -13.89
CA LEU A 217 -1.45 9.89 -14.22
C LEU A 217 -0.94 10.87 -15.28
N GLY A 218 0.37 11.09 -15.39
CA GLY A 218 0.97 11.93 -16.42
C GLY A 218 1.13 11.27 -17.79
N ASP A 219 1.13 9.93 -17.85
CA ASP A 219 1.21 9.15 -19.09
C ASP A 219 0.10 8.09 -19.16
N ASP A 220 -0.94 8.34 -19.96
CA ASP A 220 -2.05 7.40 -20.19
C ASP A 220 -1.59 6.06 -20.81
N THR A 221 -0.40 6.00 -21.40
CA THR A 221 0.17 4.77 -21.97
C THR A 221 0.93 3.93 -20.93
N ALA A 222 1.22 4.48 -19.74
CA ALA A 222 2.05 3.83 -18.72
C ALA A 222 1.55 2.42 -18.36
N ALA A 223 0.23 2.27 -18.17
CA ALA A 223 -0.40 0.99 -17.87
C ALA A 223 -0.20 -0.03 -18.99
N GLY A 224 -0.40 0.37 -20.25
CA GLY A 224 -0.24 -0.50 -21.41
C GLY A 224 1.22 -0.91 -21.63
N ARG A 225 2.16 0.01 -21.46
CA ARG A 225 3.59 -0.27 -21.55
C ARG A 225 4.06 -1.22 -20.45
N TRP A 226 3.58 -1.04 -19.22
CA TRP A 226 3.88 -1.96 -18.13
C TRP A 226 3.29 -3.35 -18.38
N LEU A 227 2.03 -3.46 -18.83
CA LEU A 227 1.42 -4.74 -19.22
C LEU A 227 2.15 -5.43 -20.39
N ALA A 228 2.85 -4.67 -21.24
CA ALA A 228 3.72 -5.18 -22.28
C ALA A 228 5.13 -5.58 -21.78
N GLY A 229 5.37 -5.56 -20.47
CA GLY A 229 6.63 -5.97 -19.83
C GLY A 229 7.69 -4.87 -19.74
N GLN A 230 7.35 -3.60 -20.05
CA GLN A 230 8.31 -2.50 -19.92
C GLN A 230 8.47 -2.04 -18.46
N ASP A 231 9.69 -1.62 -18.13
CA ASP A 231 10.02 -1.08 -16.82
C ASP A 231 9.67 0.40 -16.67
N VAL A 232 8.36 0.70 -16.68
CA VAL A 232 7.85 2.08 -16.67
C VAL A 232 8.13 2.80 -15.34
N PHE A 233 8.20 2.05 -14.24
CA PHE A 233 8.22 2.60 -12.88
C PHE A 233 9.59 2.56 -12.20
N ARG A 234 10.67 2.30 -12.95
CA ARG A 234 12.04 2.24 -12.39
C ARG A 234 12.40 3.49 -11.59
N ASN A 235 12.03 4.67 -12.07
CA ASN A 235 12.35 5.93 -11.41
C ASN A 235 11.53 6.20 -10.14
N ALA A 236 10.53 5.36 -9.85
CA ALA A 236 9.73 5.42 -8.63
C ALA A 236 10.12 4.33 -7.62
N GLU A 237 11.11 3.48 -7.90
CA GLU A 237 11.55 2.37 -7.04
C GLU A 237 12.10 2.86 -5.70
N ILE A 238 11.57 2.36 -4.60
CA ILE A 238 12.15 2.65 -3.27
C ILE A 238 13.37 1.75 -3.04
N ALA A 239 14.50 2.37 -2.71
CA ALA A 239 15.75 1.69 -2.36
C ALA A 239 15.78 1.28 -0.87
#